data_AF-A0A1N7JRY0-F1
#
_entry.id   AF-A0A1N7JRY0-F1
#
_cell.length_a   1.000
_cell.length_b   1.000
_cell.length_c   1.000
_cell.angle_alpha   90.00
_cell.angle_beta   90.00
_cell.angle_gamma   90.00
#
_symmetry.space_group_name_H-M   'P 1'
#
loop_
_entity.id
_entity.type
_entity.pdbx_description
1 polymer ?
#
loop_
_entity_poly.entity_id
_entity_poly.type
_entity_poly.pdbx_seq_one_letter_code
_entity_poly.pdbx_strand_id
1 'polypeptide(L)'
;MKNLIPALLSFAFLGFLACSKKTDANLATVSDESRATYDTTAIDSFSPGATSVDVVRQIRISSQRYQDSLKEVIKLQEQEKKIAEELEKENKKKAEEEKKKVTETEKDNKQ
;
A
#
# COMPACT_ATOMS: atom_id res chain seq x y z
N MET A 1 -44.14 69.95 -39.46
CA MET A 1 -43.26 69.14 -38.60
C MET A 1 -44.02 68.62 -37.37
N LYS A 2 -44.83 67.57 -37.52
CA LYS A 2 -45.67 67.02 -36.42
C LYS A 2 -45.23 65.64 -35.92
N ASN A 3 -44.32 64.98 -36.64
CA ASN A 3 -43.91 63.59 -36.37
C ASN A 3 -42.47 63.47 -35.84
N LEU A 4 -41.79 64.59 -35.59
CA LEU A 4 -40.41 64.59 -35.07
C LEU A 4 -40.36 64.28 -33.57
N ILE A 5 -41.37 64.70 -32.82
CA ILE A 5 -41.47 64.47 -31.37
C ILE A 5 -41.61 62.97 -31.04
N PRO A 6 -42.54 62.19 -31.66
CA PRO A 6 -42.62 60.76 -31.37
C PRO A 6 -41.39 59.97 -31.85
N ALA A 7 -40.74 60.40 -32.93
CA ALA A 7 -39.54 59.73 -33.47
C ALA A 7 -38.30 59.93 -32.58
N LEU A 8 -38.19 61.09 -31.93
CA LEU A 8 -37.08 61.38 -31.01
C LEU A 8 -37.29 60.66 -29.66
N LEU A 9 -38.54 60.54 -29.23
CA LEU A 9 -38.92 59.79 -28.02
C LEU A 9 -38.65 58.28 -28.17
N SER A 10 -38.95 57.69 -29.33
CA SER A 10 -38.67 56.26 -29.58
C SER A 10 -37.17 55.98 -29.63
N PHE A 11 -36.36 56.85 -30.22
CA PHE A 11 -34.90 56.71 -30.23
C PHE A 11 -34.30 56.83 -28.83
N ALA A 12 -34.81 57.74 -27.99
CA ALA A 12 -34.39 57.88 -26.60
C ALA A 12 -34.74 56.62 -25.77
N PHE A 13 -35.93 56.04 -25.96
CA PHE A 13 -36.33 54.81 -25.27
C PHE A 13 -35.46 53.60 -25.64
N LEU A 14 -35.05 53.46 -26.91
CA LEU A 14 -34.10 52.40 -27.31
C LEU A 14 -32.71 52.58 -26.68
N GLY A 15 -32.28 53.83 -26.45
CA GLY A 15 -31.00 54.14 -25.81
C GLY A 15 -30.93 53.73 -24.33
N PHE A 16 -32.03 53.84 -23.58
CA PHE A 16 -32.09 53.43 -22.17
C PHE A 16 -32.05 51.91 -21.97
N LEU A 17 -32.51 51.12 -22.95
CA LEU A 17 -32.42 49.65 -22.90
C LEU A 17 -31.01 49.12 -23.23
N ALA A 18 -30.19 49.90 -23.94
CA ALA A 18 -28.88 49.48 -24.42
C ALA A 18 -27.74 49.66 -23.39
N CYS A 19 -28.01 50.23 -22.21
CA CYS A 19 -27.00 50.43 -21.15
C CYS A 19 -27.36 49.75 -19.83
N SER A 20 -27.89 48.53 -19.89
CA SER A 20 -27.78 47.59 -18.76
C SER A 20 -26.49 46.79 -18.92
N LYS A 21 -25.34 47.44 -18.74
CA LYS A 21 -24.14 46.72 -18.33
C LYS A 21 -24.42 46.21 -16.92
N LYS A 22 -24.93 44.98 -16.83
CA LYS A 22 -24.75 44.18 -15.62
C LYS A 22 -23.24 43.98 -15.51
N THR A 23 -22.63 44.77 -14.63
CA THR A 23 -21.36 44.42 -14.04
C THR A 23 -21.52 43.00 -13.51
N ASP A 24 -20.82 42.04 -14.10
CA ASP A 24 -20.60 40.73 -13.50
C ASP A 24 -19.73 40.93 -12.25
N ALA A 25 -20.34 41.52 -11.21
CA ALA A 25 -19.81 41.66 -9.87
C ALA A 25 -19.92 40.31 -9.15
N ASN A 26 -19.49 39.24 -9.82
CA ASN A 26 -19.46 37.88 -9.26
C ASN A 26 -18.33 37.02 -9.84
N LEU A 27 -17.23 37.65 -10.28
CA LEU A 27 -16.00 36.95 -10.65
C LEU A 27 -14.77 37.42 -9.84
N ALA A 28 -14.98 38.12 -8.72
CA ALA A 28 -13.89 38.63 -7.87
C ALA A 28 -13.98 38.19 -6.40
N THR A 29 -14.90 37.30 -6.04
CA THR A 29 -15.01 36.69 -4.71
C THR A 29 -15.06 35.16 -4.79
N VAL A 30 -14.35 34.57 -5.76
CA VAL A 30 -13.80 33.21 -5.60
C VAL A 30 -12.35 33.36 -5.13
N SER A 31 -12.14 34.22 -4.15
CA SER A 31 -10.95 34.16 -3.31
C SER A 31 -11.14 32.97 -2.38
N ASP A 32 -10.82 31.77 -2.88
CA ASP A 32 -10.19 30.64 -2.15
C ASP A 32 -10.56 30.37 -0.68
N GLU A 33 -11.75 30.75 -0.20
CA GLU A 33 -12.14 30.59 1.22
C GLU A 33 -12.56 29.15 1.56
N SER A 34 -12.71 28.29 0.54
CA SER A 34 -13.00 26.86 0.72
C SER A 34 -11.76 25.97 0.67
N ARG A 35 -10.55 26.53 0.50
CA ARG A 35 -9.32 25.75 0.63
C ARG A 35 -9.08 25.48 2.11
N ALA A 36 -9.50 24.30 2.57
CA ALA A 36 -9.16 23.81 3.89
C ALA A 36 -7.63 23.88 4.07
N THR A 37 -7.20 24.55 5.14
CA THR A 37 -5.80 24.65 5.54
C THR A 37 -5.40 23.29 6.09
N TYR A 38 -4.78 22.46 5.27
CA TYR A 38 -4.22 21.19 5.72
C TYR A 38 -2.78 21.41 6.18
N ASP A 39 -2.41 20.84 7.31
CA ASP A 39 -1.01 20.72 7.77
C ASP A 39 -0.28 19.60 6.99
N THR A 40 -0.61 19.46 5.70
CA THR A 40 0.00 18.48 4.81
C THR A 40 0.33 19.17 3.50
N THR A 41 1.54 18.94 3.02
CA THR A 41 1.96 19.42 1.71
C THR A 41 1.29 18.58 0.64
N ALA A 42 0.62 19.21 -0.32
CA ALA A 42 0.09 18.50 -1.48
C ALA A 42 1.26 17.95 -2.31
N ILE A 43 1.41 16.63 -2.30
CA ILE A 43 2.38 15.89 -3.10
C ILE A 43 1.67 15.52 -4.41
N ASP A 44 2.08 16.16 -5.50
CA ASP A 44 1.62 15.78 -6.84
C ASP A 44 2.10 14.35 -7.16
N SER A 45 1.28 13.58 -7.86
CA SER A 45 1.60 12.28 -8.42
C SER A 45 2.90 12.24 -9.25
N PHE A 46 3.41 13.39 -9.70
CA PHE A 46 4.67 13.53 -10.44
C PHE A 46 5.83 14.12 -9.61
N SER A 47 5.61 14.41 -8.34
CA SER A 47 6.65 14.98 -7.48
C SER A 47 7.75 13.95 -7.15
N PRO A 48 8.98 14.39 -6.84
CA PRO A 48 10.08 13.49 -6.51
C PRO A 48 9.71 12.59 -5.33
N GLY A 49 9.75 11.27 -5.55
CA GLY A 49 9.35 10.26 -4.55
C GLY A 49 7.93 9.72 -4.70
N ALA A 50 7.10 10.29 -5.58
CA ALA A 50 5.81 9.70 -5.94
C ALA A 50 6.02 8.43 -6.77
N THR A 51 5.62 7.29 -6.23
CA THR A 51 5.64 6.00 -6.93
C THR A 51 4.24 5.63 -7.40
N SER A 52 4.12 5.06 -8.60
CA SER A 52 2.83 4.60 -9.11
C SER A 52 2.23 3.50 -8.23
N VAL A 53 0.90 3.42 -8.21
CA VAL A 53 0.16 2.39 -7.45
C VAL A 53 0.61 0.98 -7.83
N ASP A 54 0.96 0.77 -9.10
CA ASP A 54 1.43 -0.53 -9.60
C ASP A 54 2.80 -0.91 -9.05
N VAL A 55 3.72 0.05 -8.95
CA VAL A 55 5.06 -0.18 -8.36
C VAL A 55 4.92 -0.49 -6.88
N VAL A 56 4.10 0.27 -6.13
CA VAL A 56 3.84 -0.01 -4.71
C VAL A 56 3.21 -1.40 -4.52
N ARG A 57 2.28 -1.79 -5.38
CA ARG A 57 1.66 -3.12 -5.36
C ARG A 57 2.69 -4.23 -5.60
N GLN A 58 3.56 -4.07 -6.59
CA GLN A 58 4.62 -5.03 -6.88
C GLN A 58 5.58 -5.18 -5.70
N ILE A 59 6.01 -4.07 -5.08
CA ILE A 59 6.87 -4.08 -3.89
C ILE A 59 6.18 -4.82 -2.73
N ARG A 60 4.89 -4.62 -2.53
CA ARG A 60 4.14 -5.31 -1.47
C ARG A 60 4.06 -6.81 -1.71
N ILE A 61 3.75 -7.21 -2.93
CA ILE A 61 3.67 -8.63 -3.33
C ILE A 61 5.04 -9.30 -3.19
N SER A 62 6.12 -8.65 -3.65
CA SER A 62 7.47 -9.23 -3.55
C SER A 62 7.92 -9.36 -2.09
N SER A 63 7.63 -8.36 -1.26
CA SER A 63 7.98 -8.38 0.16
C SER A 63 7.25 -9.51 0.90
N GLN A 64 5.96 -9.71 0.61
CA GLN A 64 5.18 -10.81 1.19
C GLN A 64 5.72 -12.17 0.75
N ARG A 65 5.97 -12.36 -0.56
CA ARG A 65 6.57 -13.59 -1.09
C ARG A 65 7.91 -13.91 -0.46
N TYR A 66 8.76 -12.90 -0.26
CA TYR A 66 10.05 -13.07 0.41
C TYR A 66 9.88 -13.53 1.86
N GLN A 67 8.99 -12.89 2.62
CA GLN A 67 8.71 -13.28 4.00
C GLN A 67 8.15 -14.70 4.09
N ASP A 68 7.28 -15.10 3.17
CA ASP A 68 6.70 -16.43 3.16
C ASP A 68 7.75 -17.49 2.78
N SER A 69 8.61 -17.21 1.81
CA SER A 69 9.76 -18.07 1.47
C SER A 69 10.69 -18.27 2.67
N LEU A 70 10.99 -17.23 3.44
CA LEU A 70 11.81 -17.36 4.65
C LEU A 70 11.14 -18.26 5.69
N LYS A 71 9.82 -18.15 5.88
CA LYS A 71 9.08 -19.02 6.82
C LYS A 71 9.10 -20.48 6.37
N GLU A 72 9.00 -20.74 5.07
CA GLU A 72 9.09 -22.11 4.53
C GLU A 72 10.45 -22.73 4.80
N VAL A 73 11.54 -21.98 4.55
CA VAL A 73 12.90 -22.44 4.85
C VAL A 73 13.07 -22.75 6.34
N ILE A 74 12.56 -21.89 7.23
CA ILE A 74 12.63 -22.12 8.68
C ILE A 74 11.87 -23.40 9.08
N LYS A 75 10.67 -23.62 8.52
CA LYS A 75 9.88 -24.83 8.79
C LYS A 75 10.60 -26.10 8.36
N LEU A 76 11.21 -26.11 7.18
CA LEU A 76 11.99 -27.24 6.69
C LEU A 76 13.19 -27.52 7.60
N GLN A 77 13.90 -26.47 8.01
CA GLN A 77 15.03 -26.60 8.93
C GLN A 77 14.62 -27.15 10.31
N GLU A 78 13.45 -26.77 10.82
CA GLU A 78 12.91 -27.33 12.07
C GLU A 78 12.55 -28.81 11.93
N GLN A 79 12.00 -29.21 10.78
CA GLN A 79 11.69 -30.62 10.51
C GLN A 79 12.96 -31.46 10.39
N GLU A 80 13.97 -30.98 9.66
CA GLU A 80 15.27 -31.64 9.56
C GLU A 80 15.93 -31.81 10.93
N LYS A 81 15.89 -30.78 11.78
CA LYS A 81 16.41 -30.86 13.15
C LYS A 81 15.68 -31.91 13.98
N LYS A 82 14.34 -31.97 13.91
CA LYS A 82 13.55 -32.98 14.63
C LYS A 82 13.90 -34.39 14.18
N ILE A 83 14.02 -34.61 12.88
CA ILE A 83 14.40 -35.92 12.32
C ILE A 83 15.83 -36.29 12.78
N ALA A 84 16.77 -35.34 12.73
CA ALA A 84 18.14 -35.57 13.18
C ALA A 84 18.19 -35.92 14.69
N GLU A 85 17.45 -35.20 15.53
CA GLU A 85 17.36 -35.49 16.96
C GLU A 85 16.72 -36.86 17.25
N GLU A 86 15.70 -37.26 16.50
CA GLU A 86 15.07 -38.58 16.62
C GLU A 86 16.04 -39.69 16.21
N LEU A 87 16.75 -39.53 15.09
CA LEU A 87 17.77 -40.47 14.63
C LEU A 87 18.93 -40.59 15.62
N GLU A 88 19.39 -39.48 16.21
CA GLU A 88 20.42 -39.53 17.26
C GLU A 88 19.95 -40.30 18.49
N LYS A 89 18.71 -40.09 18.94
CA LYS A 89 18.13 -40.79 20.08
C LYS A 89 17.98 -42.28 19.79
N GLU A 90 17.56 -42.64 18.58
CA GLU A 90 17.45 -44.04 18.15
C GLU A 90 18.84 -44.71 18.07
N ASN A 91 19.83 -44.04 17.48
CA ASN A 91 21.20 -44.56 17.36
C ASN A 91 21.86 -44.75 18.73
N LYS A 92 21.66 -43.83 19.67
CA LYS A 92 22.16 -43.95 21.04
C LYS A 92 21.52 -45.15 21.76
N LYS A 93 20.21 -45.40 21.58
CA LYS A 93 19.52 -46.56 22.14
C LYS A 93 20.02 -47.88 21.55
N LYS A 94 20.20 -47.96 20.22
CA LYS A 94 20.74 -49.14 19.55
C LYS A 94 22.17 -49.46 20.02
N ALA A 95 23.02 -48.45 20.16
CA ALA A 95 24.38 -48.62 20.65
C ALA A 95 24.44 -49.09 22.13
N GLU A 96 23.50 -48.66 22.98
CA GLU A 96 23.38 -49.17 24.35
C GLU A 96 22.87 -50.61 24.40
N GLU A 97 21.90 -50.99 23.56
CA GLU A 97 21.42 -52.36 23.48
C GLU A 97 22.49 -53.33 22.96
N GLU A 98 23.27 -52.92 21.95
CA GLU A 98 24.39 -53.73 21.46
C GLU A 98 25.47 -53.92 22.52
N LYS A 99 25.83 -52.86 23.27
CA LYS A 99 26.78 -52.99 24.39
C LYS A 99 26.27 -53.93 25.48
N LYS A 100 24.97 -53.91 25.80
CA LYS A 100 24.37 -54.83 26.78
C LYS A 100 24.43 -56.29 26.31
N LYS A 101 24.11 -56.56 25.03
CA LYS A 101 24.17 -57.89 24.44
C LYS A 101 25.60 -58.47 24.39
N VAL A 102 26.60 -57.63 24.14
CA VAL A 102 28.02 -58.05 24.18
C VAL A 102 28.46 -58.37 25.61
N THR A 103 28.02 -57.60 26.60
CA THR A 103 28.36 -57.89 28.02
C THR A 103 27.65 -59.11 28.61
N GLU A 104 26.51 -59.54 28.06
CA GLU A 104 25.83 -60.78 28.46
C GLU A 104 26.50 -62.01 27.83
N THR A 105 26.87 -61.93 26.55
CA THR A 105 27.54 -63.04 25.83
C THR A 105 28.97 -63.30 26.32
N GLU A 106 29.69 -62.30 26.83
CA GLU A 106 30.99 -62.51 27.49
C GLU A 106 30.91 -63.15 28.89
N LYS A 107 29.76 -63.06 29.57
CA LYS A 107 29.57 -63.69 30.88
C LYS A 107 29.22 -65.17 30.77
N ASP A 108 28.49 -65.56 29.74
CA ASP A 108 28.16 -66.97 29.47
C ASP A 108 29.34 -67.78 28.93
N ASN A 109 30.34 -67.16 28.29
CA ASN A 109 31.51 -67.86 27.74
C ASN A 109 32.67 -68.02 28.74
N LYS A 110 32.47 -67.65 30.01
CA LYS A 110 33.50 -67.72 31.07
C LYS A 110 33.12 -68.65 32.24
N GLN A 111 32.06 -69.45 32.07
CA GLN A 111 31.54 -70.39 33.07
C GLN A 111 31.79 -71.84 32.67
#